data_AF-A0A1I6V5H7-F1
#
_entry.id   AF-A0A1I6V5H7-F1
#
_cell.length_a   1.000
_cell.length_b   1.000
_cell.length_c   1.000
_cell.angle_alpha   90.00
_cell.angle_beta   90.00
_cell.angle_gamma   90.00
#
_symmetry.space_group_name_H-M   'P 1'
#
loop_
_entity.id
_entity.type
_entity.pdbx_description
1 polymer ?
#
loop_
_entity_poly.entity_id
_entity_poly.type
_entity_poly.pdbx_seq_one_letter_code
_entity_poly.pdbx_strand_id
1 'polypeptide(L)'
;MANEGGDGWQGTRRRPDTPQPIWVHLVQALPPQRGVGYRNTPLHVRAGGIDISATVPGVLLAWHQTCVGDWWALATFELTNRSGRPGLVVTQLVPAKAVKPR
;
A
#
# COMPACT_ATOMS: atom_id res chain seq x y z
N MET A 1 28.89 -6.52 23.67
CA MET A 1 27.67 -7.06 24.29
C MET A 1 26.56 -6.95 23.25
N ALA A 2 26.28 -8.04 22.52
CA ALA A 2 25.16 -8.11 21.61
C ALA A 2 23.90 -8.38 22.45
N ASN A 3 22.88 -7.53 22.32
CA ASN A 3 21.63 -7.69 23.04
C ASN A 3 20.78 -8.73 22.27
N GLU A 4 21.00 -10.01 22.56
CA GLU A 4 20.19 -11.13 22.05
C GLU A 4 18.84 -11.14 22.77
N GLY A 5 17.84 -10.49 22.18
CA GLY A 5 16.48 -10.42 22.73
C GLY A 5 15.60 -9.33 22.13
N GLY A 6 16.16 -8.38 21.40
CA GLY A 6 15.40 -7.40 20.63
C GLY A 6 14.88 -7.98 19.31
N ASP A 7 13.73 -7.53 18.84
CA ASP A 7 13.13 -7.88 17.54
C ASP A 7 14.00 -7.59 16.30
N GLY A 8 15.23 -7.10 16.48
CA GLY A 8 16.15 -6.63 15.44
C GLY A 8 15.76 -5.27 14.85
N TRP A 9 14.59 -4.74 15.19
CA TRP A 9 14.03 -3.50 14.66
C TRP A 9 14.07 -2.36 15.68
N GLN A 10 14.46 -2.59 16.93
CA GLN A 10 14.63 -1.54 17.94
C GLN A 10 13.34 -0.70 18.11
N GLY A 11 12.18 -1.34 18.03
CA GLY A 11 10.88 -0.66 18.16
C GLY A 11 10.39 0.08 16.91
N THR A 12 11.17 0.07 15.81
CA THR A 12 10.77 0.63 14.50
C THR A 12 9.81 -0.29 13.73
N ARG A 13 9.47 -1.46 14.28
CA ARG A 13 8.44 -2.34 13.75
C ARG A 13 7.34 -2.57 14.78
N ARG A 14 6.08 -2.49 14.34
CA ARG A 14 4.92 -2.87 15.17
C ARG A 14 4.08 -3.88 14.41
N ARG A 15 3.82 -5.05 15.01
CA ARG A 15 2.93 -6.05 14.43
C ARG A 15 1.67 -6.12 15.28
N PRO A 16 0.46 -6.04 14.68
CA PRO A 16 -0.75 -6.36 15.42
C PRO A 16 -0.76 -7.87 15.73
N ASP A 17 -1.38 -8.26 16.85
CA ASP A 17 -1.47 -9.67 17.27
C ASP A 17 -2.27 -10.51 16.28
N THR A 18 -3.21 -9.88 15.59
CA THR A 18 -3.99 -10.47 14.49
C THR A 18 -3.96 -9.54 13.27
N PRO A 19 -3.97 -10.08 12.03
CA PRO A 19 -4.09 -9.24 10.84
C PRO A 19 -5.33 -8.34 10.91
N GLN A 20 -5.18 -7.04 10.66
CA GLN A 20 -6.28 -6.08 10.84
C GLN A 20 -6.86 -5.65 9.50
N PRO A 21 -8.20 -5.61 9.34
CA PRO A 21 -8.82 -5.09 8.13
C PRO A 21 -8.58 -3.57 8.01
N ILE A 22 -8.24 -3.12 6.81
CA ILE A 22 -7.98 -1.71 6.52
C ILE A 22 -8.60 -1.30 5.19
N TRP A 23 -8.83 0.00 5.02
CA TRP A 23 -9.00 0.64 3.73
C TRP A 23 -7.66 1.13 3.21
N VAL A 24 -7.38 0.88 1.93
CA VAL A 24 -6.19 1.37 1.22
C VAL A 24 -6.61 2.35 0.14
N HIS A 25 -6.22 3.62 0.29
CA HIS A 25 -6.44 4.68 -0.68
C HIS A 25 -5.37 4.63 -1.78
N LEU A 26 -5.68 4.03 -2.93
CA LEU A 26 -4.68 3.68 -3.94
C LEU A 26 -3.94 4.89 -4.51
N VAL A 27 -4.58 6.06 -4.67
CA VAL A 27 -3.91 7.30 -5.13
C VAL A 27 -2.77 7.71 -4.19
N GLN A 28 -2.89 7.42 -2.89
CA GLN A 28 -1.88 7.77 -1.91
C GLN A 28 -0.81 6.67 -1.77
N ALA A 29 -1.19 5.41 -1.99
CA ALA A 29 -0.29 4.27 -1.97
C ALA A 29 0.58 4.19 -3.24
N LEU A 30 0.00 4.51 -4.39
CA LEU A 30 0.56 4.41 -5.73
C LEU A 30 0.36 5.75 -6.46
N PRO A 31 1.04 6.82 -6.03
CA PRO A 31 0.84 8.14 -6.62
C PRO A 31 1.19 8.13 -8.11
N PRO A 32 0.38 8.80 -8.96
CA PRO A 32 0.70 8.93 -10.37
C PRO A 32 2.09 9.55 -10.56
N GLN A 33 2.87 8.99 -11.49
CA GLN A 33 4.14 9.60 -11.89
C GLN A 33 3.88 10.91 -12.64
N ARG A 34 4.63 11.96 -12.30
CA ARG A 34 4.55 13.25 -12.99
C ARG A 34 5.04 13.08 -14.44
N GLY A 35 4.36 13.74 -15.39
CA GLY A 35 4.74 13.75 -16.81
C GLY A 35 3.90 12.83 -17.70
N VAL A 36 3.21 11.82 -17.14
CA VAL A 36 2.25 10.99 -17.89
C VAL A 36 0.85 11.57 -17.68
N GLY A 37 0.47 12.52 -18.53
CA GLY A 37 -0.86 13.15 -18.47
C GLY A 37 -1.94 12.23 -19.02
N TYR A 38 -3.12 12.22 -18.39
CA TYR A 38 -4.30 11.45 -18.82
C TYR A 38 -4.64 11.62 -20.32
N ARG A 39 -4.41 12.83 -20.86
CA ARG A 39 -4.65 13.14 -22.29
C ARG A 39 -3.64 12.46 -23.23
N ASN A 40 -2.43 12.19 -22.75
CA ASN A 40 -1.36 11.57 -23.53
C ASN A 40 -1.35 10.03 -23.34
N THR A 41 -2.20 9.50 -22.47
CA THR A 41 -2.35 8.06 -22.26
C THR A 41 -3.22 7.44 -23.36
N PRO A 42 -2.74 6.41 -24.09
CA PRO A 42 -3.55 5.73 -25.10
C PRO A 42 -4.89 5.22 -24.55
N LEU A 43 -5.93 5.22 -25.38
CA LEU A 43 -7.29 4.83 -24.96
C LEU A 43 -7.36 3.42 -24.38
N HIS A 44 -6.65 2.46 -24.98
CA HIS A 44 -6.61 1.08 -24.46
C HIS A 44 -6.02 1.01 -23.05
N VAL A 45 -5.01 1.84 -22.74
CA VAL A 45 -4.42 1.92 -21.39
C VAL A 45 -5.40 2.59 -20.41
N ARG A 46 -6.11 3.64 -20.83
CA ARG A 46 -7.13 4.31 -19.98
C ARG A 46 -8.30 3.38 -19.63
N ALA A 47 -8.61 2.44 -20.50
CA ALA A 47 -9.68 1.46 -20.32
C ALA A 47 -9.22 0.21 -19.54
N GLY A 48 -8.00 -0.29 -19.80
CA GLY A 48 -7.52 -1.57 -19.27
C GLY A 48 -6.43 -1.47 -18.20
N GLY A 49 -5.90 -0.28 -17.92
CA GLY A 49 -4.88 -0.05 -16.91
C GLY A 49 -5.41 -0.19 -15.48
N ILE A 50 -4.49 -0.36 -14.53
CA ILE A 50 -4.78 -0.45 -13.09
C ILE A 50 -5.53 0.82 -12.65
N ASP A 51 -6.67 0.63 -11.97
CA ASP A 51 -7.43 1.73 -11.41
C ASP A 51 -6.89 2.12 -10.03
N ILE A 52 -5.92 3.02 -10.03
CA ILE A 52 -5.36 3.59 -8.82
C ILE A 52 -6.26 4.66 -8.17
N SER A 53 -7.42 4.99 -8.75
CA SER A 53 -8.35 5.98 -8.17
C SER A 53 -9.22 5.40 -7.06
N ALA A 54 -9.30 4.07 -6.96
CA ALA A 54 -10.14 3.38 -6.01
C ALA A 54 -9.61 3.40 -4.57
N THR A 55 -10.52 3.16 -3.62
CA THR A 55 -10.19 2.73 -2.27
C THR A 55 -10.58 1.27 -2.15
N VAL A 56 -9.64 0.41 -1.75
CA VAL A 56 -9.84 -1.04 -1.73
C VAL A 56 -9.70 -1.59 -0.31
N PRO A 57 -10.40 -2.70 0.01
CA PRO A 57 -10.14 -3.40 1.26
C PRO A 57 -8.75 -4.06 1.22
N GLY A 58 -8.08 -4.07 2.36
CA GLY A 58 -6.82 -4.76 2.56
C GLY A 58 -6.67 -5.28 3.97
N VAL A 59 -5.52 -5.89 4.24
CA VAL A 59 -5.15 -6.44 5.53
C VAL A 59 -3.79 -5.88 5.94
N LEU A 60 -3.73 -5.23 7.10
CA LEU A 60 -2.51 -4.77 7.73
C LEU A 60 -1.78 -5.95 8.40
N LEU A 61 -0.51 -6.11 8.05
CA LEU A 61 0.39 -7.14 8.59
C LEU A 61 1.39 -6.58 9.58
N ALA A 62 1.90 -5.37 9.33
CA ALA A 62 2.86 -4.69 10.20
C ALA A 62 2.93 -3.19 9.89
N TRP A 63 3.44 -2.43 10.84
CA TRP A 63 3.96 -1.09 10.64
C TRP A 63 5.48 -1.11 10.69
N HIS A 64 6.12 -0.35 9.80
CA HIS A 64 7.54 -0.11 9.77
C HIS A 64 7.81 1.39 9.75
N GLN A 65 8.74 1.85 10.59
CA GLN A 65 9.20 3.22 10.57
C GLN A 65 10.38 3.33 9.60
N THR A 66 10.37 4.36 8.76
CA THR A 66 11.50 4.67 7.86
C THR A 66 12.63 5.34 8.64
N CYS A 67 13.82 5.40 8.06
CA CYS A 67 14.96 6.11 8.64
C CYS A 67 14.75 7.63 8.76
N VAL A 68 13.73 8.19 8.09
CA VAL A 68 13.33 9.60 8.20
C VAL A 68 12.14 9.81 9.15
N GLY A 69 11.68 8.75 9.82
CA GLY A 69 10.67 8.81 10.88
C GLY A 69 9.22 8.54 10.43
N ASP A 70 8.96 8.41 9.13
CA ASP A 70 7.62 8.12 8.60
C ASP A 70 7.19 6.68 8.91
N TRP A 71 5.92 6.49 9.25
CA TRP A 71 5.34 5.15 9.38
C TRP A 71 4.76 4.66 8.05
N TRP A 72 5.07 3.42 7.70
CA TRP A 72 4.59 2.71 6.52
C TRP A 72 3.93 1.40 6.95
N ALA A 73 2.78 1.09 6.35
CA ALA A 73 2.04 -0.13 6.59
C ALA A 73 2.49 -1.20 5.59
N LEU A 74 2.91 -2.37 6.07
CA LEU A 74 2.98 -3.59 5.26
C LEU A 74 1.55 -4.14 5.15
N ALA A 75 1.00 -4.12 3.94
CA ALA A 75 -0.39 -4.48 3.70
C ALA A 75 -0.54 -5.41 2.49
N THR A 76 -1.51 -6.33 2.59
CA THR A 76 -1.98 -7.15 1.47
C THR A 76 -3.32 -6.62 0.96
N PHE A 77 -3.45 -6.36 -0.33
CA PHE A 77 -4.68 -5.88 -0.97
C PHE A 77 -4.71 -6.23 -2.46
N GLU A 78 -5.88 -6.10 -3.08
CA GLU A 78 -6.09 -6.42 -4.49
C GLU A 78 -6.20 -5.14 -5.34
N LEU A 79 -5.44 -5.11 -6.43
CA LEU A 79 -5.50 -4.10 -7.47
C LEU A 79 -6.30 -4.64 -8.65
N THR A 80 -7.24 -3.86 -9.16
CA THR A 80 -7.96 -4.21 -10.39
C THR A 80 -7.66 -3.19 -11.47
N ASN A 81 -7.89 -3.56 -12.73
CA ASN A 81 -8.07 -2.54 -13.76
C ASN A 81 -9.40 -1.81 -13.60
N ARG A 82 -9.65 -0.83 -14.49
CA ARG A 82 -10.87 -0.01 -14.48
C ARG A 82 -12.18 -0.80 -14.69
N SER A 83 -12.13 -1.99 -15.30
CA SER A 83 -13.29 -2.87 -15.43
C SER A 83 -13.45 -3.84 -14.26
N GLY A 84 -12.58 -3.77 -13.25
CA GLY A 84 -12.60 -4.64 -12.07
C GLY A 84 -11.97 -6.02 -12.28
N ARG A 85 -11.39 -6.33 -13.45
CA ARG A 85 -10.79 -7.65 -13.77
C ARG A 85 -9.73 -7.58 -14.88
N PRO A 86 -8.60 -8.29 -14.78
CA PRO A 86 -8.24 -9.21 -13.70
C PRO A 86 -7.74 -8.49 -12.45
N GLY A 87 -7.79 -9.20 -11.33
CA GLY A 87 -7.23 -8.75 -10.05
C GLY A 87 -5.77 -9.14 -9.90
N LEU A 88 -5.00 -8.29 -9.24
CA LEU A 88 -3.61 -8.48 -8.87
C LEU A 88 -3.48 -8.31 -7.36
N VAL A 89 -3.28 -9.41 -6.63
CA VAL A 89 -3.02 -9.37 -5.19
C VAL A 89 -1.57 -8.99 -4.95
N VAL A 90 -1.35 -7.93 -4.18
CA VAL A 90 -0.01 -7.46 -3.80
C VAL A 90 0.15 -7.46 -2.29
N THR A 91 1.38 -7.69 -1.83
CA THR A 91 1.80 -7.43 -0.44
C THR A 91 2.97 -6.46 -0.49
N GLN A 92 2.77 -5.24 -0.03
CA GLN A 92 3.78 -4.18 -0.13
C GLN A 92 3.67 -3.17 1.01
N LEU A 93 4.73 -2.37 1.17
CA LEU A 93 4.67 -1.22 2.05
C LEU A 93 3.91 -0.07 1.39
N VAL A 94 3.02 0.58 2.13
CA VAL A 94 2.30 1.79 1.71
C VAL A 94 2.44 2.88 2.79
N PRO A 95 2.48 4.17 2.44
CA PRO A 95 2.57 5.24 3.44
C PRO A 95 1.38 5.22 4.41
N ALA A 96 1.57 5.58 5.69
CA ALA A 96 0.49 5.61 6.67
C ALA A 96 -0.74 6.42 6.23
N LYS A 97 -0.53 7.55 5.53
CA LYS A 97 -1.62 8.38 4.99
C LYS A 97 -2.55 7.64 4.01
N ALA A 98 -2.04 6.60 3.37
CA ALA A 98 -2.80 5.79 2.41
C ALA A 98 -3.70 4.75 3.10
N VAL A 99 -3.62 4.61 4.43
CA VAL A 99 -4.33 3.56 5.17
C VAL A 99 -5.31 4.17 6.15
N LYS A 100 -6.50 3.57 6.26
CA LYS A 100 -7.47 3.86 7.33
C LYS A 100 -7.99 2.57 7.95
N PRO A 101 -8.32 2.55 9.25
CA PRO A 101 -9.10 1.46 9.84
C PRO A 101 -10.40 1.24 9.06
N ARG A 102 -10.79 -0.03 8.90
CA ARG A 102 -12.04 -0.42 8.25
C ARG A 102 -13.14 -0.72 9.26
#